data_AF-A0A438J9U2-F1
#
_entry.id   AF-A0A438J9U2-F1
#
_cell.length_a   1.000
_cell.length_b   1.000
_cell.length_c   1.000
_cell.angle_alpha   90.00
_cell.angle_beta   90.00
_cell.angle_gamma   90.00
#
_symmetry.space_group_name_H-M   'P 1'
#
loop_
_entity.id
_entity.type
_entity.pdbx_description
1 polymer ?
#
loop_
_entity_poly.entity_id
_entity_poly.type
_entity_poly.pdbx_seq_one_letter_code
_entity_poly.pdbx_strand_id
1 'polypeptide(L)'
;MMLWYARRFLHPDIVAPYDYIFIWDEDLRVEYFNAEEYIRLVRKYGLEISQPGLELNKELTWQMTKRREKQRRNRAGALTHICLPFSFSKCRFVEIMAPVFSRDAWRCVWHMLQNDQVHGWGLDFALRRCVEVLTYVCLLLILLYYLFVSMHDHIGTSSSLKQPAHEKIGVVDSQWIVHQTVPLLGNQGQAENGKAPWQGVRERCKKEWTMFRVRMTNAEKTYYKEMGINPTNSTAD
;
A
#
# COMPACT_ATOMS: atom_id res chain seq x y z
N MET A 1 11.89 -14.06 -5.71
CA MET A 1 10.64 -13.30 -5.97
C MET A 1 9.98 -12.97 -4.64
N MET A 2 9.97 -11.69 -4.28
CA MET A 2 9.71 -11.20 -2.92
C MET A 2 8.34 -11.61 -2.38
N LEU A 3 7.26 -11.43 -3.15
CA LEU A 3 5.91 -11.74 -2.68
C LEU A 3 5.59 -13.23 -2.64
N TRP A 4 6.18 -14.02 -3.54
CA TRP A 4 6.12 -15.47 -3.44
C TRP A 4 6.68 -15.99 -2.11
N TYR A 5 7.79 -15.39 -1.65
CA TYR A 5 8.40 -15.69 -0.35
C TYR A 5 7.50 -15.22 0.78
N ALA A 6 7.03 -13.98 0.73
CA ALA A 6 6.18 -13.39 1.76
C ALA A 6 4.89 -14.21 1.99
N ARG A 7 4.24 -14.67 0.91
CA ARG A 7 3.05 -15.54 1.00
C ARG A 7 3.30 -16.83 1.78
N ARG A 8 4.50 -17.42 1.67
CA ARG A 8 4.83 -18.73 2.26
C ARG A 8 5.39 -18.65 3.67
N PHE A 9 6.18 -17.62 3.96
CA PHE A 9 6.99 -17.58 5.17
C PHE A 9 6.58 -16.48 6.14
N LEU A 10 5.80 -15.48 5.70
CA LEU A 10 5.37 -14.36 6.52
C LEU A 10 3.86 -14.46 6.82
N HIS A 11 3.43 -15.63 7.30
CA HIS A 11 2.06 -15.81 7.78
C HIS A 11 1.75 -14.79 8.89
N PRO A 12 0.54 -14.20 8.95
CA PRO A 12 0.15 -13.23 9.97
C PRO A 12 0.51 -13.61 11.41
N ASP A 13 0.40 -14.90 11.74
CA ASP A 13 0.71 -15.41 13.08
C ASP A 13 2.21 -15.48 13.38
N ILE A 14 3.05 -15.67 12.35
CA ILE A 14 4.52 -15.70 12.49
C ILE A 14 5.03 -14.28 12.76
N VAL A 15 4.46 -13.30 12.07
CA VAL A 15 4.86 -11.90 12.19
C VAL A 15 4.07 -11.14 13.27
N ALA A 16 3.17 -11.82 13.99
CA ALA A 16 2.36 -11.28 15.08
C ALA A 16 3.12 -10.71 16.30
N PRO A 17 4.45 -10.90 16.45
CA PRO A 17 5.26 -10.10 17.39
C PRO A 17 5.67 -8.72 16.87
N TYR A 18 5.78 -8.50 15.55
CA TYR A 18 6.35 -7.26 14.96
C TYR A 18 5.30 -6.20 14.59
N ASP A 19 5.45 -4.98 15.08
CA ASP A 19 4.48 -3.90 14.80
C ASP A 19 4.44 -3.49 13.33
N TYR A 20 5.61 -3.53 12.69
CA TYR A 20 5.81 -3.16 11.29
C TYR A 20 6.67 -4.21 10.59
N ILE A 21 6.36 -4.44 9.31
CA ILE A 21 6.99 -5.45 8.47
C ILE A 21 7.46 -4.77 7.20
N PHE A 22 8.77 -4.79 6.97
CA PHE A 22 9.43 -4.29 5.77
C PHE A 22 9.55 -5.41 4.75
N ILE A 23 8.97 -5.24 3.56
CA ILE A 23 8.99 -6.23 2.49
C ILE A 23 9.66 -5.57 1.29
N TRP A 24 10.98 -5.69 1.17
CA TRP A 24 11.79 -4.91 0.24
C TRP A 24 12.49 -5.78 -0.80
N ASP A 25 12.59 -5.26 -2.03
CA ASP A 25 13.37 -5.87 -3.10
C ASP A 25 14.88 -5.81 -2.79
N GLU A 26 15.61 -6.75 -3.39
CA GLU A 26 17.04 -6.97 -3.13
C GLU A 26 17.96 -5.91 -3.76
N ASP A 27 17.44 -5.08 -4.67
CA ASP A 27 18.20 -4.05 -5.39
C ASP A 27 18.03 -2.63 -4.81
N LEU A 28 17.70 -2.55 -3.52
CA LEU A 28 17.53 -1.31 -2.76
C LEU A 28 18.74 -1.03 -1.85
N ARG A 29 19.30 0.18 -1.92
CA ARG A 29 20.32 0.67 -0.96
C ARG A 29 19.68 1.51 0.13
N VAL A 30 20.19 1.34 1.34
CA VAL A 30 19.64 1.92 2.58
C VAL A 30 20.60 2.91 3.24
N GLU A 31 21.61 3.38 2.52
CA GLU A 31 22.68 4.25 3.03
C GLU A 31 22.16 5.56 3.65
N TYR A 32 20.99 6.02 3.22
CA TYR A 32 20.34 7.25 3.69
C TYR A 32 19.05 7.01 4.46
N PHE A 33 18.77 5.75 4.83
CA PHE A 33 17.55 5.34 5.49
C PHE A 33 17.79 5.06 6.98
N ASN A 34 17.08 5.78 7.85
CA ASN A 34 17.03 5.49 9.28
C ASN A 34 15.67 4.88 9.64
N ALA A 35 15.68 3.61 10.04
CA ALA A 35 14.48 2.85 10.36
C ALA A 35 13.71 3.42 11.57
N GLU A 36 14.42 3.87 12.61
CA GLU A 36 13.78 4.40 13.82
C GLU A 36 13.08 5.72 13.53
N GLU A 37 13.75 6.62 12.82
CA GLU A 37 13.17 7.91 12.41
C GLU A 37 12.00 7.68 11.45
N TYR A 38 12.13 6.73 10.52
CA TYR A 38 11.04 6.34 9.62
C TYR A 38 9.83 5.85 10.40
N ILE A 39 9.99 4.88 11.32
CA ILE A 39 8.88 4.35 12.12
C ILE A 39 8.29 5.42 13.05
N ARG A 40 9.12 6.33 13.58
CA ARG A 40 8.64 7.49 14.35
C ARG A 40 7.67 8.34 13.52
N LEU A 41 7.98 8.58 12.25
CA LEU A 41 7.11 9.31 11.33
C LEU A 41 5.86 8.50 10.97
N VAL A 42 6.02 7.23 10.59
CA VAL A 42 4.88 6.34 10.30
C VAL A 42 3.87 6.34 11.44
N ARG A 43 4.33 6.17 12.68
CA ARG A 43 3.49 6.24 13.89
C ARG A 43 2.88 7.62 14.10
N LYS A 44 3.68 8.70 13.99
CA LYS A 44 3.23 10.09 14.19
C LYS A 44 2.07 10.44 13.26
N TYR A 45 2.07 9.92 12.05
CA TYR A 45 1.08 10.24 11.03
C TYR A 45 0.07 9.12 10.77
N GLY A 46 0.06 8.06 11.59
CA GLY A 46 -0.96 7.02 11.53
C GLY A 46 -0.93 6.17 10.25
N LEU A 47 0.24 6.05 9.60
CA LEU A 47 0.37 5.27 8.37
C LEU A 47 0.38 3.77 8.70
N GLU A 48 -0.51 3.04 8.04
CA GLU A 48 -0.64 1.57 8.12
C GLU A 48 0.04 0.89 6.95
N ILE A 49 0.10 1.55 5.79
CA ILE A 49 0.85 1.11 4.61
C ILE A 49 1.72 2.26 4.14
N SER A 50 3.03 2.07 4.07
CA SER A 50 3.92 3.15 3.67
C SER A 50 5.13 2.66 2.88
N GLN A 51 5.87 3.59 2.32
CA GLN A 51 7.23 3.34 1.82
C GLN A 51 8.12 4.56 2.05
N PRO A 52 9.44 4.40 2.16
CA PRO A 52 10.37 5.52 2.06
C PRO A 52 10.31 6.16 0.67
N GLY A 53 10.80 7.39 0.57
CA GLY A 53 11.01 8.03 -0.73
C GLY A 53 12.01 7.23 -1.57
N LEU A 54 11.79 7.16 -2.88
CA LEU A 54 12.71 6.55 -3.82
C LEU A 54 13.59 7.62 -4.47
N GLU A 55 14.90 7.45 -4.31
CA GLU A 55 15.90 8.14 -5.10
C GLU A 55 16.42 7.19 -6.19
N LEU A 56 16.55 7.73 -7.40
CA LEU A 56 16.88 6.94 -8.57
C LEU A 56 17.98 7.61 -9.38
N ASN A 57 18.86 6.78 -9.93
CA ASN A 57 19.89 7.19 -10.86
C ASN A 57 19.37 7.35 -12.31
N LYS A 58 18.12 6.96 -12.62
CA LYS A 58 17.43 7.05 -13.93
C LYS A 58 15.91 7.29 -13.77
N GLU A 59 15.16 7.39 -14.87
CA GLU A 59 13.71 7.70 -14.86
C GLU A 59 12.88 6.79 -13.94
N LEU A 60 12.00 7.42 -13.17
CA LEU A 60 11.03 6.79 -12.26
C LEU A 60 9.74 6.41 -12.99
N THR A 61 9.30 5.16 -12.82
CA THR A 61 7.96 4.71 -13.27
C THR A 61 6.85 5.47 -12.55
N TRP A 62 7.00 5.66 -11.23
CA TRP A 62 5.98 6.31 -10.39
C TRP A 62 6.49 7.61 -9.80
N GLN A 63 6.18 8.73 -10.44
CA GLN A 63 6.66 10.06 -10.01
C GLN A 63 6.25 10.45 -8.58
N MET A 64 5.20 9.83 -8.05
CA MET A 64 4.71 10.03 -6.68
C MET A 64 5.58 9.38 -5.60
N THR A 65 6.41 8.39 -5.95
CA THR A 65 7.33 7.73 -5.01
C THR A 65 8.67 8.45 -4.93
N LYS A 66 8.92 9.39 -5.85
CA LYS A 66 10.15 10.17 -5.95
C LYS A 66 10.44 10.97 -4.68
N ARG A 67 11.68 10.87 -4.19
CA ARG A 67 12.24 11.82 -3.21
C ARG A 67 12.20 13.25 -3.79
N ARG A 68 11.62 14.20 -3.06
CA ARG A 68 11.67 15.62 -3.43
C ARG A 68 12.72 16.36 -2.62
N GLU A 69 13.77 16.86 -3.26
CA GLU A 69 14.70 17.77 -2.60
C GLU A 69 13.99 19.09 -2.24
N LYS A 70 13.88 19.36 -0.93
CA LYS A 70 13.51 20.64 -0.28
C LYS A 70 12.76 21.65 -1.15
N GLN A 71 11.43 21.53 -1.26
CA GLN A 71 10.59 22.69 -1.55
C GLN A 71 10.28 23.44 -0.24
N ARG A 72 11.13 24.44 0.03
CA ARG A 72 10.90 25.70 0.77
C ARG A 72 9.77 25.71 1.83
N ARG A 73 10.18 25.75 3.10
CA ARG A 73 9.53 26.38 4.28
C ARG A 73 8.00 26.44 4.23
N ASN A 74 7.34 25.46 4.85
CA ASN A 74 6.23 25.69 5.77
C ASN A 74 6.32 24.64 6.89
N ARG A 75 6.00 25.05 8.13
CA ARG A 75 6.26 24.35 9.39
C ARG A 75 5.40 23.08 9.61
N ALA A 76 5.54 22.09 8.72
CA ALA A 76 4.99 20.74 8.86
C ALA A 76 5.95 19.69 8.26
N GLY A 77 7.27 19.92 8.41
CA GLY A 77 8.30 19.05 7.89
C GLY A 77 8.17 17.62 8.42
N ALA A 78 7.86 16.68 7.51
CA ALA A 78 8.30 15.28 7.48
C ALA A 78 7.43 14.39 6.57
N LEU A 79 6.28 14.87 6.09
CA LEU A 79 5.37 14.11 5.23
C LEU A 79 4.70 15.03 4.21
N THR A 80 5.25 15.07 3.00
CA THR A 80 4.75 15.96 1.93
C THR A 80 3.49 15.45 1.24
N HIS A 81 3.04 14.22 1.52
CA HIS A 81 1.82 13.67 0.93
C HIS A 81 0.97 12.89 1.95
N ILE A 82 0.51 13.54 3.01
CA ILE A 82 -0.87 13.25 3.42
C ILE A 82 -1.73 13.85 2.32
N CYS A 83 -2.42 12.99 1.56
CA CYS A 83 -3.36 13.41 0.53
C CYS A 83 -4.33 14.42 1.15
N LEU A 84 -4.17 15.71 0.85
CA LEU A 84 -5.24 16.66 1.09
C LEU A 84 -6.47 16.12 0.34
N PRO A 85 -7.68 16.22 0.95
CA PRO A 85 -8.88 15.51 0.51
C PRO A 85 -9.30 15.80 -0.94
N PHE A 86 -8.70 16.78 -1.62
CA PHE A 86 -9.09 17.20 -2.97
C PHE A 86 -8.32 16.54 -4.13
N SER A 87 -7.25 15.77 -3.90
CA SER A 87 -6.49 15.10 -4.99
C SER A 87 -6.53 13.58 -4.84
N PHE A 88 -7.69 13.00 -5.18
CA PHE A 88 -7.98 11.58 -5.00
C PHE A 88 -7.10 10.64 -5.85
N SER A 89 -6.53 11.05 -6.98
CA SER A 89 -5.97 10.07 -7.93
C SER A 89 -4.45 9.86 -7.87
N LYS A 90 -3.67 10.74 -7.22
CA LYS A 90 -2.22 10.84 -7.51
C LYS A 90 -1.26 10.79 -6.31
N CYS A 91 -1.73 10.49 -5.10
CA CYS A 91 -0.88 10.45 -3.90
C CYS A 91 -1.02 9.16 -3.05
N ARG A 92 -1.67 8.11 -3.59
CA ARG A 92 -2.07 6.89 -2.85
C ARG A 92 -1.49 5.61 -3.44
N PHE A 93 -0.17 5.59 -3.61
CA PHE A 93 0.53 4.46 -4.19
C PHE A 93 1.78 4.18 -3.38
N VAL A 94 1.82 2.97 -2.85
CA VAL A 94 3.03 2.35 -2.32
C VAL A 94 3.42 1.30 -3.33
N GLU A 95 4.63 1.41 -3.85
CA GLU A 95 5.14 0.49 -4.87
C GLU A 95 5.50 -0.83 -4.21
N ILE A 96 5.30 -1.93 -4.94
CA ILE A 96 5.57 -3.28 -4.45
C ILE A 96 7.01 -3.50 -4.02
N MET A 97 7.93 -2.69 -4.54
CA MET A 97 9.37 -2.89 -4.35
C MET A 97 9.83 -2.54 -2.93
N ALA A 98 9.18 -1.59 -2.26
CA ALA A 98 9.62 -1.11 -0.95
C ALA A 98 8.49 -0.88 0.09
N PRO A 99 7.40 -1.68 0.11
CA PRO A 99 6.34 -1.47 1.07
C PRO A 99 6.76 -1.78 2.50
N VAL A 100 6.13 -1.06 3.41
CA VAL A 100 6.14 -1.26 4.85
C VAL A 100 4.70 -1.36 5.31
N PHE A 101 4.38 -2.43 6.01
CA PHE A 101 3.03 -2.70 6.49
C PHE A 101 3.01 -2.66 8.01
N SER A 102 1.97 -2.05 8.58
CA SER A 102 1.61 -2.35 9.96
C SER A 102 1.16 -3.81 10.07
N ARG A 103 1.23 -4.34 11.29
CA ARG A 103 0.73 -5.68 11.63
C ARG A 103 -0.66 -5.95 11.04
N ASP A 104 -1.59 -5.01 11.21
CA ASP A 104 -2.99 -5.18 10.81
C ASP A 104 -3.18 -5.05 9.30
N ALA A 105 -2.48 -4.10 8.66
CA ALA A 105 -2.47 -4.01 7.20
C ALA A 105 -1.90 -5.27 6.57
N TRP A 106 -0.82 -5.84 7.13
CA TRP A 106 -0.23 -7.07 6.64
C TRP A 106 -1.19 -8.26 6.70
N ARG A 107 -2.01 -8.37 7.76
CA ARG A 107 -3.04 -9.43 7.83
C ARG A 107 -3.95 -9.39 6.62
N CYS A 108 -4.42 -8.22 6.22
CA CYS A 108 -5.25 -8.06 5.04
C CYS A 108 -4.45 -8.33 3.74
N VAL A 109 -3.27 -7.73 3.59
CA VAL A 109 -2.43 -7.88 2.39
C VAL A 109 -2.05 -9.34 2.14
N TRP A 110 -1.70 -10.08 3.19
CA TRP A 110 -1.36 -11.49 3.08
C TRP A 110 -2.50 -12.34 2.51
N HIS A 111 -3.77 -12.01 2.81
CA HIS A 111 -4.94 -12.68 2.22
C HIS A 111 -5.22 -12.24 0.77
N MET A 112 -4.74 -11.07 0.35
CA MET A 112 -4.77 -10.66 -1.06
C MET A 112 -3.72 -11.38 -1.91
N LEU A 113 -2.60 -11.78 -1.32
CA LEU A 113 -1.54 -12.51 -2.01
C LEU A 113 -2.02 -13.89 -2.45
N GLN A 114 -1.93 -14.15 -3.76
CA GLN A 114 -2.37 -15.41 -4.36
C GLN A 114 -1.20 -16.39 -4.48
N ASN A 115 -1.45 -17.69 -4.28
CA ASN A 115 -0.40 -18.72 -4.30
C ASN A 115 0.26 -18.90 -5.68
N ASP A 116 -0.46 -18.56 -6.74
CA ASP A 116 -0.05 -18.63 -8.14
C ASP A 116 0.54 -17.31 -8.67
N GLN A 117 0.54 -16.26 -7.83
CA GLN A 117 1.16 -14.98 -8.17
C GLN A 117 2.63 -15.04 -7.78
N VAL A 118 3.51 -14.81 -8.76
CA VAL A 118 4.95 -14.88 -8.53
C VAL A 118 5.49 -13.47 -8.33
N HIS A 119 5.18 -12.55 -9.26
CA HIS A 119 5.74 -11.19 -9.29
C HIS A 119 4.92 -10.20 -8.48
N GLY A 120 3.62 -10.45 -8.34
CA GLY A 120 2.72 -9.54 -7.64
C GLY A 120 2.20 -8.37 -8.47
N TRP A 121 2.41 -8.39 -9.79
CA TRP A 121 2.19 -7.18 -10.59
C TRP A 121 0.73 -6.72 -10.53
N GLY A 122 0.55 -5.45 -10.16
CA GLY A 122 -0.75 -4.82 -9.96
C GLY A 122 -1.30 -4.87 -8.53
N LEU A 123 -0.64 -5.56 -7.59
CA LEU A 123 -1.03 -5.55 -6.17
C LEU A 123 -1.03 -4.14 -5.56
N ASP A 124 -0.12 -3.29 -6.00
CA ASP A 124 0.07 -1.90 -5.53
C ASP A 124 -1.20 -1.06 -5.67
N PHE A 125 -2.00 -1.35 -6.71
CA PHE A 125 -3.29 -0.69 -6.94
C PHE A 125 -4.38 -1.18 -5.98
N ALA A 126 -4.20 -2.33 -5.35
CA ALA A 126 -5.14 -2.95 -4.42
C ALA A 126 -4.76 -2.73 -2.95
N LEU A 127 -3.50 -2.41 -2.62
CA LEU A 127 -3.03 -2.24 -1.23
C LEU A 127 -3.90 -1.30 -0.40
N ARG A 128 -4.39 -0.21 -1.01
CA ARG A 128 -5.28 0.76 -0.32
C ARG A 128 -6.54 0.12 0.27
N ARG A 129 -7.03 -1.00 -0.28
CA ARG A 129 -8.22 -1.69 0.22
C ARG A 129 -8.04 -2.22 1.64
N CYS A 130 -6.80 -2.50 2.04
CA CYS A 130 -6.49 -2.96 3.40
C CYS A 130 -6.44 -1.86 4.45
N VAL A 131 -6.56 -0.61 4.02
CA VAL A 131 -6.70 0.55 4.92
C VAL A 131 -8.03 1.28 4.71
N GLU A 132 -8.79 0.90 3.68
CA GLU A 132 -10.17 1.31 3.43
C GLU A 132 -11.12 0.79 4.50
N VAL A 133 -11.27 1.59 5.56
CA VAL A 133 -12.40 1.45 6.48
C VAL A 133 -13.65 1.84 5.70
N LEU A 134 -14.54 0.87 5.45
CA LEU A 134 -15.88 1.15 4.94
C LEU A 134 -16.51 2.23 5.82
N THR A 135 -16.59 3.44 5.27
CA THR A 135 -17.01 4.67 5.94
C THR A 135 -18.38 4.56 6.59
N TYR A 136 -19.21 3.60 6.16
CA TYR A 136 -20.54 3.30 6.70
C TYR A 136 -20.54 2.83 8.15
N VAL A 137 -19.60 1.99 8.57
CA VAL A 137 -19.50 1.56 9.97
C VAL A 137 -19.06 2.73 10.84
N CYS A 138 -18.19 3.60 10.31
CA CYS A 138 -17.76 4.81 11.00
C CYS A 138 -18.91 5.82 11.12
N LEU A 139 -19.67 6.08 10.05
CA LEU A 139 -20.85 6.96 10.07
C LEU A 139 -21.94 6.44 11.01
N LEU A 140 -22.22 5.15 11.01
CA LEU A 140 -23.17 4.54 11.96
C LEU A 140 -22.66 4.61 13.40
N LEU A 141 -21.38 4.33 13.66
CA LEU A 141 -20.80 4.47 14.99
C LEU A 141 -20.72 5.94 15.45
N ILE A 142 -20.52 6.88 14.53
CA ILE A 142 -20.55 8.32 14.80
C ILE A 142 -21.98 8.78 15.08
N LEU A 143 -22.96 8.38 14.28
CA LEU A 143 -24.38 8.66 14.53
C LEU A 143 -24.85 8.04 15.85
N LEU A 144 -24.49 6.78 16.11
CA LEU A 144 -24.76 6.10 17.37
C LEU A 144 -24.03 6.78 18.53
N TYR A 145 -22.78 7.23 18.35
CA TYR A 145 -22.06 8.03 19.33
C TYR A 145 -22.76 9.35 19.61
N TYR A 146 -23.20 10.11 18.61
CA TYR A 146 -23.97 11.35 18.84
C TYR A 146 -25.33 11.09 19.50
N LEU A 147 -25.99 9.97 19.17
CA LEU A 147 -27.20 9.50 19.86
C LEU A 147 -26.91 9.11 21.33
N PHE A 148 -25.76 8.48 21.60
CA PHE A 148 -25.39 8.00 22.94
C PHE A 148 -24.80 9.11 23.83
N VAL A 149 -24.04 10.04 23.26
CA VAL A 149 -23.49 11.23 23.95
C VAL A 149 -24.61 12.21 24.32
N SER A 150 -25.74 12.22 23.60
CA SER A 150 -26.93 12.95 24.03
C SER A 150 -27.57 12.40 25.32
N MET A 151 -27.11 11.24 25.83
CA MET A 151 -27.65 10.58 27.02
C MET A 151 -26.69 10.50 28.23
N HIS A 152 -25.40 10.80 28.10
CA HIS A 152 -24.46 10.66 29.22
C HIS A 152 -23.39 11.77 29.20
N ASP A 153 -23.57 12.78 30.04
CA ASP A 153 -22.48 13.66 30.46
C ASP A 153 -21.51 12.91 31.40
N HIS A 154 -20.22 13.19 31.20
CA HIS A 154 -19.06 12.73 31.96
C HIS A 154 -18.67 11.24 31.81
N ILE A 155 -17.64 10.99 30.97
CA ILE A 155 -16.39 10.31 31.33
C ILE A 155 -15.43 10.44 30.14
N GLY A 156 -14.22 10.95 30.39
CA GLY A 156 -13.19 11.09 29.37
C GLY A 156 -12.63 9.73 28.94
N THR A 157 -12.61 9.48 27.64
CA THR A 157 -11.79 8.42 27.03
C THR A 157 -11.25 8.90 25.69
N SER A 158 -9.92 8.72 25.53
CA SER A 158 -9.10 8.97 24.35
C SER A 158 -9.81 8.67 23.02
N SER A 159 -10.01 9.72 22.21
CA SER A 159 -10.66 9.67 20.90
C SER A 159 -9.76 8.98 19.87
N SER A 160 -9.95 7.68 19.63
CA SER A 160 -9.53 7.05 18.36
C SER A 160 -10.60 7.34 17.30
N LEU A 161 -10.69 8.60 16.86
CA LEU A 161 -11.40 8.91 15.61
C LEU A 161 -10.61 8.23 14.48
N LYS A 162 -11.13 7.12 13.93
CA LYS A 162 -10.43 6.39 12.86
C LYS A 162 -10.32 7.31 11.65
N GLN A 163 -9.09 7.78 11.39
CA GLN A 163 -8.76 8.54 10.19
C GLN A 163 -9.28 7.82 8.93
N PRO A 164 -9.78 8.56 7.93
CA PRO A 164 -10.21 7.95 6.69
C PRO A 164 -9.04 7.23 6.03
N ALA A 165 -9.37 6.14 5.34
CA ALA A 165 -8.43 5.22 4.71
C ALA A 165 -7.26 5.84 3.93
N HIS A 166 -7.54 6.95 3.25
CA HIS A 166 -6.57 7.65 2.42
C HIS A 166 -5.50 8.40 3.22
N GLU A 167 -5.70 8.58 4.52
CA GLU A 167 -4.71 9.14 5.44
C GLU A 167 -3.79 8.05 6.01
N LYS A 168 -4.13 6.77 5.84
CA LYS A 168 -3.39 5.61 6.37
C LYS A 168 -2.42 4.99 5.38
N ILE A 169 -2.33 5.48 4.14
CA ILE A 169 -1.36 5.02 3.13
C ILE A 169 -0.55 6.16 2.54
N GLY A 170 0.78 6.05 2.48
CA GLY A 170 1.60 7.15 1.97
C GLY A 170 3.11 6.92 1.86
N VAL A 171 3.81 7.92 1.32
CA VAL A 171 5.27 7.94 1.16
C VAL A 171 5.88 8.87 2.20
N VAL A 172 6.90 8.38 2.92
CA VAL A 172 7.70 9.19 3.86
C VAL A 172 8.98 9.60 3.13
N ASP A 173 8.97 10.77 2.50
CA ASP A 173 10.04 11.25 1.62
C ASP A 173 11.27 11.81 2.37
N SER A 174 11.11 12.15 3.64
CA SER A 174 12.19 12.59 4.53
C SER A 174 13.19 11.49 4.87
N GLN A 175 12.82 10.23 4.63
CA GLN A 175 13.68 9.04 4.69
C GLN A 175 13.64 8.38 3.33
N TRP A 176 14.79 8.12 2.71
CA TRP A 176 14.81 7.60 1.34
C TRP A 176 15.78 6.44 1.17
N ILE A 177 15.49 5.64 0.16
CA ILE A 177 16.31 4.52 -0.28
C ILE A 177 16.64 4.73 -1.76
N VAL A 178 17.73 4.11 -2.22
CA VAL A 178 18.19 4.25 -3.61
C VAL A 178 17.93 2.95 -4.37
N HIS A 179 17.21 3.05 -5.49
CA HIS A 179 17.01 1.89 -6.38
C HIS A 179 18.20 1.73 -7.31
N GLN A 180 18.85 0.56 -7.26
CA GLN A 180 20.02 0.27 -8.09
C GLN A 180 19.67 -0.14 -9.52
N THR A 181 18.40 -0.47 -9.79
CA THR A 181 17.91 -0.93 -11.10
C THR A 181 18.74 -2.11 -11.63
N VAL A 182 19.10 -3.05 -10.76
CA VAL A 182 19.85 -4.25 -11.15
C VAL A 182 18.82 -5.27 -11.64
N PRO A 183 18.72 -5.55 -12.97
CA PRO A 183 17.68 -6.43 -13.48
C PRO A 183 18.07 -7.89 -13.22
N LEU A 184 17.74 -8.40 -12.04
CA LEU A 184 18.05 -9.77 -11.64
C LEU A 184 17.14 -10.81 -12.30
N LEU A 185 15.94 -10.40 -12.73
CA LEU A 185 14.95 -11.28 -13.38
C LEU A 185 15.02 -11.28 -14.91
N GLY A 186 15.80 -10.40 -15.54
CA GLY A 186 15.84 -10.24 -17.00
C GLY A 186 16.19 -11.52 -17.75
N ASN A 187 16.96 -12.41 -17.12
CA ASN A 187 17.44 -13.66 -17.70
C ASN A 187 16.57 -14.89 -17.34
N GLN A 188 15.49 -14.72 -16.56
CA GLN A 188 14.56 -15.82 -16.20
C GLN A 188 13.50 -16.12 -17.27
N GLY A 189 13.58 -15.47 -18.44
CA GLY A 189 12.77 -15.83 -19.60
C GLY A 189 13.49 -16.84 -20.49
N GLN A 190 12.73 -17.62 -21.24
CA GLN A 190 13.30 -18.38 -22.35
C GLN A 190 13.35 -17.47 -23.58
N ALA A 191 14.47 -17.52 -24.31
CA ALA A 191 14.56 -16.87 -25.61
C ALA A 191 13.84 -17.76 -26.63
N GLU A 192 12.64 -17.35 -27.03
CA GLU A 192 11.84 -18.05 -28.04
C GLU A 192 11.62 -17.14 -29.25
N ASN A 193 11.73 -17.67 -30.47
CA ASN A 193 11.45 -16.97 -31.72
C ASN A 193 12.21 -15.63 -31.88
N GLY A 194 13.47 -15.57 -31.45
CA GLY A 194 14.31 -14.36 -31.54
C GLY A 194 13.98 -13.26 -30.54
N LYS A 195 13.03 -13.47 -29.62
CA LYS A 195 12.73 -12.54 -28.52
C LYS A 195 13.75 -12.68 -27.39
N ALA A 196 14.11 -11.55 -26.79
CA ALA A 196 15.00 -11.54 -25.64
C ALA A 196 14.29 -12.07 -24.38
N PRO A 197 14.97 -12.79 -23.48
CA PRO A 197 14.41 -13.37 -22.25
C PRO A 197 13.51 -12.43 -21.43
N TRP A 198 13.90 -11.16 -21.27
CA TRP A 198 13.14 -10.17 -20.51
C TRP A 198 11.74 -9.90 -21.09
N GLN A 199 11.54 -10.10 -22.40
CA GLN A 199 10.23 -9.95 -23.04
C GLN A 199 9.27 -11.03 -22.57
N GLY A 200 9.75 -12.29 -22.43
CA GLY A 200 8.96 -13.38 -21.88
C GLY A 200 8.58 -13.14 -20.43
N VAL A 201 9.49 -12.60 -19.61
CA VAL A 201 9.19 -12.18 -18.22
C VAL A 201 8.09 -11.12 -18.21
N ARG A 202 8.21 -10.09 -19.05
CA ARG A 202 7.21 -9.01 -19.15
C ARG A 202 5.84 -9.51 -19.60
N GLU A 203 5.79 -10.46 -20.54
CA GLU A 203 4.54 -11.10 -20.97
C GLU A 203 3.89 -11.89 -19.83
N ARG A 204 4.67 -12.64 -19.03
CA ARG A 204 4.15 -13.33 -17.83
C ARG A 204 3.62 -12.35 -16.79
N CYS A 205 4.34 -11.26 -16.50
CA CYS A 205 3.86 -10.23 -15.59
C CYS A 205 2.51 -9.67 -16.08
N LYS A 206 2.37 -9.34 -17.38
CA LYS A 206 1.10 -8.85 -17.96
C LYS A 206 -0.05 -9.85 -17.78
N LYS A 207 0.21 -11.14 -17.97
CA LYS A 207 -0.77 -12.21 -17.73
C LYS A 207 -1.17 -12.29 -16.25
N GLU A 208 -0.20 -12.27 -15.33
CA GLU A 208 -0.45 -12.23 -13.89
C GLU A 208 -1.33 -11.04 -13.50
N TRP A 209 -1.00 -9.83 -13.97
CA TRP A 209 -1.79 -8.63 -13.69
C TRP A 209 -3.22 -8.74 -14.22
N THR A 210 -3.40 -9.28 -15.42
CA THR A 210 -4.73 -9.47 -16.02
C THR A 210 -5.57 -10.44 -15.17
N MET A 211 -4.99 -11.56 -14.75
CA MET A 211 -5.67 -12.53 -13.89
C MET A 211 -6.03 -11.92 -12.53
N PHE A 212 -5.08 -11.21 -11.91
CA PHE A 212 -5.30 -10.53 -10.63
C PHE A 212 -6.46 -9.53 -10.73
N ARG A 213 -6.47 -8.68 -11.78
CA ARG A 213 -7.54 -7.70 -11.99
C ARG A 213 -8.91 -8.36 -12.14
N VAL A 214 -9.01 -9.42 -12.95
CA VAL A 214 -10.26 -10.17 -13.11
C VAL A 214 -10.76 -10.73 -11.78
N ARG A 215 -9.86 -11.34 -10.99
CA ARG A 215 -10.22 -11.91 -9.69
C ARG A 215 -10.69 -10.85 -8.70
N MET A 216 -10.01 -9.70 -8.65
CA MET A 216 -10.43 -8.57 -7.82
C MET A 216 -11.81 -8.06 -8.22
N THR A 217 -12.07 -7.83 -9.51
CA THR A 217 -13.39 -7.40 -9.98
C THR A 217 -14.49 -8.40 -9.67
N ASN A 218 -14.21 -9.70 -9.78
CA ASN A 218 -15.18 -10.73 -9.44
C ASN A 218 -15.45 -10.78 -7.93
N ALA A 219 -14.42 -10.66 -7.10
CA ALA A 219 -14.56 -10.60 -5.64
C ALA A 219 -15.40 -9.39 -5.21
N GLU A 220 -15.19 -8.22 -5.81
CA GLU A 220 -16.02 -7.03 -5.55
C GLU A 220 -17.48 -7.26 -5.94
N LYS A 221 -17.73 -7.81 -7.13
CA LYS A 221 -19.10 -8.11 -7.58
C LYS A 221 -19.80 -9.06 -6.61
N THR A 222 -19.12 -10.10 -6.17
CA THR A 222 -19.65 -11.05 -5.18
C THR A 222 -19.95 -10.36 -3.86
N TYR A 223 -19.00 -9.57 -3.33
CA TYR A 223 -19.18 -8.82 -2.10
C TYR A 223 -20.39 -7.88 -2.15
N TYR A 224 -20.53 -7.07 -3.20
CA TYR A 224 -21.67 -6.17 -3.34
C TYR A 224 -23.00 -6.94 -3.47
N LYS A 225 -23.00 -8.06 -4.20
CA LYS A 225 -24.18 -8.93 -4.32
C LYS A 225 -24.60 -9.51 -2.96
N GLU A 226 -23.64 -9.97 -2.16
CA GLU A 226 -23.88 -10.49 -0.80
C GLU A 226 -24.40 -9.40 0.15
N MET A 227 -23.91 -8.17 -0.01
CA MET A 227 -24.39 -7.00 0.74
C MET A 227 -25.72 -6.44 0.22
N GLY A 228 -26.32 -7.02 -0.83
CA GLY A 228 -27.56 -6.54 -1.43
C GLY A 228 -27.44 -5.20 -2.18
N ILE A 229 -26.22 -4.79 -2.54
CA ILE A 229 -25.93 -3.55 -3.26
C ILE A 229 -25.79 -3.86 -4.75
N ASN A 230 -26.53 -3.16 -5.60
CA ASN A 230 -26.44 -3.37 -7.05
C ASN A 230 -25.22 -2.60 -7.61
N PRO A 231 -24.20 -3.27 -8.20
CA PRO A 231 -22.96 -2.63 -8.62
C PRO A 231 -23.13 -1.59 -9.74
N THR A 232 -24.26 -1.61 -10.46
CA THR A 232 -24.54 -0.70 -11.57
C THR A 232 -24.80 0.74 -11.12
N ASN A 233 -25.01 0.98 -9.83
CA ASN A 233 -25.22 2.33 -9.28
C ASN A 233 -23.93 3.01 -8.80
N SER A 234 -22.76 2.37 -8.92
CA SER A 234 -21.51 2.86 -8.31
C SER A 234 -20.41 3.25 -9.31
N THR A 235 -20.75 3.60 -10.55
CA THR A 235 -19.77 4.16 -11.50
C THR A 235 -20.28 5.43 -12.16
N ALA A 236 -20.07 6.55 -11.46
CA ALA A 236 -19.75 7.86 -12.02
C ALA A 236 -18.95 8.61 -10.94
N ASP A 237 -17.64 8.71 -11.16
CA ASP A 237 -16.66 9.69 -10.63
C ASP A 237 -15.28 9.08 -10.32
#